data_AF-A0A3D0YXY9-F1
#
_entry.id   AF-A0A3D0YXY9-F1
#
_cell.length_a   1.000
_cell.length_b   1.000
_cell.length_c   1.000
_cell.angle_alpha   90.00
_cell.angle_beta   90.00
_cell.angle_gamma   90.00
#
_symmetry.space_group_name_H-M   'P 1'
#
loop_
_entity.id
_entity.type
_entity.pdbx_description
1 polymer ?
#
loop_
_entity_poly.entity_id
_entity_poly.type
_entity_poly.pdbx_seq_one_letter_code
_entity_poly.pdbx_strand_id
1 'polypeptide(L)'
;ARRNGEEHLRLLGRAGVFRLEPHAWPAQQGGILLPDSGVVAPDQVTIACADNAVQNGARIFLNTAVIGLDVEGGRITGVRTNRGRLRGRVVINAAGVWADRVAELADDRFYTIHPRKGVMAITDRSTGDLQRRSLGMMWIRRPGRTKGGGVSRTIEGNLLLGPTADEVPDREDHGTSCEELEALLHRHMPLNAQLRPDQIIAYFAGVRAVTFEEDFVVEESRRVANLIHVAGIQSPGLTAAPAIAEDVRDLVVAMLRREVQVRARPEFDPCRKSPPSLSGLTLEERHRLILRNPAYGRIVCRCEEVSEGEVVAAIGSPLPATTVSAVKHRTRTGMGRCQGGFCTPSVLKLIAREMAVPATRVTWQGGDSLMLAGETGE
;
A
#
# COMPACT_ATOMS: atom_id res chain seq x y z
N ALA A 1 -27.56 -6.69 2.48
CA ALA A 1 -27.39 -5.60 1.52
C ALA A 1 -28.37 -4.46 1.83
N ARG A 2 -29.63 -4.48 1.35
CA ARG A 2 -30.57 -3.36 1.57
C ARG A 2 -30.79 -2.95 3.04
N ARG A 3 -30.88 -3.94 3.95
CA ARG A 3 -30.97 -3.66 5.41
C ARG A 3 -29.72 -2.96 5.99
N ASN A 4 -28.61 -2.98 5.26
CA ASN A 4 -27.33 -2.37 5.64
C ASN A 4 -27.05 -1.09 4.83
N GLY A 5 -28.05 -0.51 4.14
CA GLY A 5 -27.89 0.72 3.35
C GLY A 5 -27.32 0.55 1.93
N GLU A 6 -27.12 -0.70 1.46
CA GLU A 6 -26.65 -0.96 0.09
C GLU A 6 -27.83 -0.88 -0.91
N GLU A 7 -28.10 0.32 -1.42
CA GLU A 7 -29.28 0.61 -2.24
C GLU A 7 -29.07 0.36 -3.75
N HIS A 8 -27.85 0.54 -4.25
CA HIS A 8 -27.55 0.46 -5.70
C HIS A 8 -27.17 -0.95 -6.19
N LEU A 9 -27.27 -1.95 -5.33
CA LEU A 9 -26.94 -3.33 -5.67
C LEU A 9 -27.92 -3.90 -6.70
N ARG A 10 -27.37 -4.50 -7.77
CA ARG A 10 -28.17 -5.09 -8.86
C ARG A 10 -27.88 -6.58 -8.99
N LEU A 11 -28.93 -7.39 -9.00
CA LEU A 11 -28.83 -8.79 -9.39
C LEU A 11 -28.75 -8.91 -10.92
N LEU A 12 -27.83 -9.72 -11.40
CA LEU A 12 -27.63 -10.01 -12.81
C LEU A 12 -27.88 -11.49 -13.06
N GLY A 13 -28.70 -11.79 -14.07
CA GLY A 13 -28.71 -13.13 -14.67
C GLY A 13 -27.43 -13.37 -15.48
N ARG A 14 -27.20 -14.63 -15.87
CA ARG A 14 -26.03 -15.06 -16.66
C ARG A 14 -25.71 -14.14 -17.85
N ALA A 15 -26.71 -13.81 -18.67
CA ALA A 15 -26.53 -12.93 -19.82
C ALA A 15 -26.16 -11.49 -19.44
N GLY A 16 -26.63 -11.00 -18.28
CA GLY A 16 -26.26 -9.69 -17.75
C GLY A 16 -24.77 -9.61 -17.39
N VAL A 17 -24.21 -10.68 -16.82
CA VAL A 17 -22.78 -10.77 -16.52
C VAL A 17 -21.97 -10.73 -17.82
N PHE A 18 -22.29 -11.55 -18.83
CA PHE A 18 -21.55 -11.55 -20.11
C PHE A 18 -21.66 -10.25 -20.89
N ARG A 19 -22.78 -9.51 -20.77
CA ARG A 19 -22.88 -8.17 -21.36
C ARG A 19 -21.88 -7.18 -20.76
N LEU A 20 -21.56 -7.33 -19.46
CA LEU A 20 -20.64 -6.43 -18.77
C LEU A 20 -19.18 -6.91 -18.87
N GLU A 21 -18.96 -8.21 -18.76
CA GLU A 21 -17.66 -8.88 -18.80
C GLU A 21 -17.74 -10.10 -19.75
N PRO A 22 -17.49 -9.90 -21.06
CA PRO A 22 -17.65 -10.94 -22.08
C PRO A 22 -16.79 -12.19 -21.87
N HIS A 23 -15.69 -12.04 -21.12
CA HIS A 23 -14.76 -13.12 -20.82
C HIS A 23 -14.95 -13.72 -19.43
N ALA A 24 -16.03 -13.38 -18.71
CA ALA A 24 -16.31 -13.95 -17.40
C ALA A 24 -16.40 -15.50 -17.42
N TRP A 25 -16.20 -16.11 -16.26
CA TRP A 25 -16.20 -17.57 -16.10
C TRP A 25 -17.40 -18.25 -16.79
N PRO A 26 -17.18 -19.19 -17.74
CA PRO A 26 -18.27 -19.78 -18.52
C PRO A 26 -19.31 -20.55 -17.70
N ALA A 27 -19.00 -20.97 -16.47
CA ALA A 27 -19.93 -21.72 -15.61
C ALA A 27 -20.76 -20.82 -14.66
N GLN A 28 -20.56 -19.50 -14.66
CA GLN A 28 -21.31 -18.58 -13.81
C GLN A 28 -22.83 -18.64 -14.08
N GLN A 29 -23.64 -18.55 -13.01
CA GLN A 29 -25.11 -18.62 -13.10
C GLN A 29 -25.77 -17.23 -13.04
N GLY A 30 -24.99 -16.21 -12.74
CA GLY A 30 -25.41 -14.82 -12.55
C GLY A 30 -24.37 -14.10 -11.70
N GLY A 31 -24.73 -12.90 -11.24
CA GLY A 31 -23.83 -12.10 -10.43
C GLY A 31 -24.56 -11.04 -9.62
N ILE A 32 -23.81 -10.43 -8.71
CA ILE A 32 -24.23 -9.24 -7.97
C ILE A 32 -23.32 -8.10 -8.40
N LEU A 33 -23.90 -7.04 -8.95
CA LEU A 33 -23.19 -5.84 -9.34
C LEU A 33 -23.27 -4.80 -8.22
N LEU A 34 -22.08 -4.33 -7.80
CA LEU A 34 -21.89 -3.20 -6.90
C LEU A 34 -21.35 -2.02 -7.71
N PRO A 35 -22.21 -1.11 -8.21
CA PRO A 35 -21.80 -0.07 -9.15
C PRO A 35 -20.89 1.00 -8.51
N ASP A 36 -20.97 1.19 -7.19
CA ASP A 36 -20.24 2.25 -6.48
C ASP A 36 -18.87 1.81 -5.98
N SER A 37 -18.39 0.62 -6.39
CA SER A 37 -17.07 0.14 -6.03
C SER A 37 -15.97 0.86 -6.80
N GLY A 38 -14.93 1.29 -6.10
CA GLY A 38 -13.74 1.94 -6.66
C GLY A 38 -12.49 1.10 -6.48
N VAL A 39 -11.45 1.41 -7.26
CA VAL A 39 -10.12 0.82 -7.13
C VAL A 39 -9.11 1.94 -6.91
N VAL A 40 -8.19 1.72 -5.97
CA VAL A 40 -7.06 2.61 -5.68
C VAL A 40 -5.78 1.79 -5.62
N ALA A 41 -4.64 2.43 -5.89
CA ALA A 41 -3.33 1.85 -5.61
C ALA A 41 -2.98 2.08 -4.11
N PRO A 42 -2.84 1.03 -3.29
CA PRO A 42 -2.66 1.18 -1.84
C PRO A 42 -1.41 1.98 -1.46
N ASP A 43 -0.30 1.76 -2.15
CA ASP A 43 0.96 2.47 -1.94
C ASP A 43 0.81 3.97 -2.26
N GLN A 44 0.12 4.32 -3.34
CA GLN A 44 -0.17 5.72 -3.68
C GLN A 44 -1.00 6.43 -2.62
N VAL A 45 -1.99 5.74 -2.02
CA VAL A 45 -2.78 6.30 -0.91
C VAL A 45 -1.88 6.60 0.28
N THR A 46 -1.05 5.63 0.71
CA THR A 46 -0.12 5.83 1.83
C THR A 46 0.86 6.96 1.56
N ILE A 47 1.43 7.02 0.35
CA ILE A 47 2.36 8.07 -0.07
C ILE A 47 1.69 9.44 -0.06
N ALA A 48 0.47 9.53 -0.58
CA ALA A 48 -0.27 10.79 -0.62
C ALA A 48 -0.56 11.33 0.79
N CYS A 49 -0.99 10.46 1.71
CA CYS A 49 -1.20 10.84 3.11
C CYS A 49 0.11 11.28 3.79
N ALA A 50 1.21 10.56 3.56
CA ALA A 50 2.51 10.89 4.13
C ALA A 50 3.05 12.23 3.62
N ASP A 51 3.00 12.47 2.31
CA ASP A 51 3.41 13.74 1.69
C ASP A 51 2.56 14.91 2.23
N ASN A 52 1.23 14.74 2.33
CA ASN A 52 0.35 15.79 2.85
C ASN A 52 0.60 16.08 4.34
N ALA A 53 0.89 15.05 5.14
CA ALA A 53 1.26 15.23 6.53
C ALA A 53 2.55 16.06 6.65
N VAL A 54 3.58 15.77 5.84
CA VAL A 54 4.84 16.52 5.83
C VAL A 54 4.64 17.96 5.35
N GLN A 55 3.83 18.17 4.30
CA GLN A 55 3.46 19.52 3.84
C GLN A 55 2.77 20.35 4.93
N ASN A 56 2.02 19.69 5.83
CA ASN A 56 1.38 20.30 6.98
C ASN A 56 2.28 20.37 8.24
N GLY A 57 3.56 20.01 8.13
CA GLY A 57 4.57 20.16 9.18
C GLY A 57 4.83 18.92 10.03
N ALA A 58 4.26 17.76 9.69
CA ALA A 58 4.65 16.50 10.31
C ALA A 58 6.10 16.13 9.95
N ARG A 59 6.77 15.43 10.86
CA ARG A 59 8.12 14.89 10.64
C ARG A 59 8.04 13.37 10.57
N ILE A 60 8.51 12.79 9.47
CA ILE A 60 8.55 11.34 9.27
C ILE A 60 10.00 10.87 9.37
N PHE A 61 10.25 9.86 10.20
CA PHE A 61 11.58 9.29 10.41
C PHE A 61 11.59 7.82 9.98
N LEU A 62 11.94 7.57 8.72
CA LEU A 62 12.13 6.20 8.22
C LEU A 62 13.39 5.56 8.84
N ASN A 63 13.47 4.23 8.81
CA ASN A 63 14.56 3.45 9.41
C ASN A 63 14.76 3.73 10.92
N THR A 64 13.68 4.09 11.61
CA THR A 64 13.65 4.43 13.04
C THR A 64 12.73 3.44 13.77
N ALA A 65 13.27 2.29 14.15
CA ALA A 65 12.52 1.25 14.84
C ALA A 65 12.31 1.62 16.31
N VAL A 66 11.08 1.48 16.81
CA VAL A 66 10.78 1.56 18.25
C VAL A 66 11.27 0.28 18.90
N ILE A 67 12.17 0.41 19.88
CA ILE A 67 12.81 -0.71 20.58
C ILE A 67 12.46 -0.73 22.08
N GLY A 68 11.74 0.29 22.57
CA GLY A 68 11.28 0.34 23.94
C GLY A 68 10.42 1.56 24.24
N LEU A 69 9.59 1.46 25.27
CA LEU A 69 8.79 2.55 25.81
C LEU A 69 9.14 2.71 27.28
N ASP A 70 9.43 3.94 27.70
CA ASP A 70 9.69 4.26 29.09
C ASP A 70 8.37 4.69 29.72
N VAL A 71 7.86 3.90 30.67
CA VAL A 71 6.56 4.14 31.33
C VAL A 71 6.79 4.47 32.79
N GLU A 72 6.39 5.67 33.20
CA GLU A 72 6.49 6.15 34.58
C GLU A 72 5.11 6.65 35.03
N GLY A 73 4.65 6.22 36.20
CA GLY A 73 3.35 6.64 36.74
C GLY A 73 2.15 6.35 35.81
N GLY A 74 2.20 5.26 35.04
CA GLY A 74 1.15 4.90 34.08
C GLY A 74 1.13 5.76 32.81
N ARG A 75 2.24 6.42 32.47
CA ARG A 75 2.35 7.28 31.28
C ARG A 75 3.67 7.03 30.55
N ILE A 76 3.64 7.00 29.22
CA ILE A 76 4.87 6.96 28.41
C ILE A 76 5.57 8.31 28.48
N THR A 77 6.80 8.33 29.00
CA THR A 77 7.67 9.52 29.11
C THR A 77 8.74 9.57 28.02
N GLY A 78 8.94 8.46 27.30
CA GLY A 78 9.80 8.43 26.13
C GLY A 78 9.65 7.17 25.28
N VAL A 79 9.97 7.35 24.00
CA VAL A 79 10.00 6.30 22.99
C VAL A 79 11.45 6.08 22.61
N ARG A 80 12.02 4.93 22.99
CA ARG A 80 13.38 4.53 22.64
C ARG A 80 13.38 3.94 21.25
N THR A 81 14.29 4.44 20.40
CA THR A 81 14.46 3.96 19.03
C THR A 81 15.92 3.57 18.79
N ASN A 82 16.19 2.86 17.70
CA ASN A 82 17.56 2.59 17.22
C ASN A 82 18.35 3.86 16.84
N ARG A 83 17.70 5.04 16.80
CA ARG A 83 18.31 6.33 16.41
C ARG A 83 18.17 7.40 17.50
N GLY A 84 17.92 6.98 18.74
CA GLY A 84 17.81 7.86 19.90
C GLY A 84 16.41 7.87 20.52
N ARG A 85 16.19 8.78 21.47
CA ARG A 85 14.97 8.85 22.27
C ARG A 85 14.08 9.99 21.81
N LEU A 86 12.81 9.70 21.56
CA LEU A 86 11.77 10.68 21.25
C LEU A 86 10.86 10.89 22.45
N ARG A 87 10.19 12.05 22.49
CA ARG A 87 9.15 12.37 23.48
C ARG A 87 7.92 12.88 22.76
N GLY A 88 6.75 12.51 23.27
CA GLY A 88 5.45 12.93 22.76
C GLY A 88 4.44 12.98 23.90
N ARG A 89 3.42 13.82 23.76
CA ARG A 89 2.32 13.90 24.74
C ARG A 89 1.39 12.69 24.63
N VAL A 90 1.10 12.26 23.40
CA VAL A 90 0.30 11.08 23.08
C VAL A 90 1.13 10.18 22.16
N VAL A 91 1.03 8.86 22.37
CA VAL A 91 1.66 7.83 21.55
C VAL A 91 0.57 6.98 20.91
N ILE A 92 0.64 6.81 19.59
CA ILE A 92 -0.30 5.98 18.83
C ILE A 92 0.48 4.76 18.35
N ASN A 93 0.03 3.57 18.76
CA ASN A 93 0.56 2.32 18.26
C ASN A 93 -0.25 1.88 17.03
N ALA A 94 0.29 2.19 15.85
CA ALA A 94 -0.23 1.78 14.54
C ALA A 94 0.76 0.84 13.81
N ALA A 95 1.43 -0.06 14.54
CA ALA A 95 2.55 -0.85 14.02
C ALA A 95 2.13 -2.09 13.20
N GLY A 96 0.88 -2.17 12.72
CA GLY A 96 0.41 -3.24 11.84
C GLY A 96 0.68 -4.64 12.41
N VAL A 97 1.43 -5.47 11.67
CA VAL A 97 1.78 -6.83 12.10
C VAL A 97 2.67 -6.88 13.33
N TRP A 98 3.13 -5.75 13.86
CA TRP A 98 3.95 -5.62 15.08
C TRP A 98 3.21 -4.92 16.24
N ALA A 99 1.93 -4.59 16.09
CA ALA A 99 1.20 -3.78 17.05
C ALA A 99 1.13 -4.38 18.46
N ASP A 100 0.89 -5.69 18.59
CA ASP A 100 0.91 -6.40 19.88
C ASP A 100 2.30 -6.41 20.54
N ARG A 101 3.39 -6.46 19.77
CA ARG A 101 4.77 -6.37 20.28
C ARG A 101 5.07 -4.96 20.78
N VAL A 102 4.59 -3.92 20.09
CA VAL A 102 4.69 -2.55 20.59
C VAL A 102 3.85 -2.33 21.84
N ALA A 103 2.66 -2.95 21.94
CA ALA A 103 1.85 -2.93 23.16
C ALA A 103 2.56 -3.61 24.34
N GLU A 104 3.28 -4.71 24.08
CA GLU A 104 4.10 -5.41 25.07
C GLU A 104 5.25 -4.55 25.59
N LEU A 105 5.86 -3.68 24.76
CA LEU A 105 6.88 -2.73 25.22
C LEU A 105 6.36 -1.73 26.28
N ALA A 106 5.05 -1.52 26.35
CA ALA A 106 4.39 -0.68 27.35
C ALA A 106 3.78 -1.47 28.52
N ASP A 107 3.96 -2.80 28.57
CA ASP A 107 3.26 -3.71 29.49
C ASP A 107 1.72 -3.60 29.39
N ASP A 108 1.21 -3.38 28.17
CA ASP A 108 -0.21 -3.16 27.87
C ASP A 108 -0.73 -4.05 26.73
N ARG A 109 -0.16 -5.24 26.55
CA ARG A 109 -0.63 -6.19 25.53
C ARG A 109 -1.87 -6.95 26.01
N PHE A 110 -3.05 -6.55 25.53
CA PHE A 110 -4.33 -7.25 25.75
C PHE A 110 -4.91 -7.91 24.49
N TYR A 111 -4.22 -7.79 23.35
CA TYR A 111 -4.53 -8.47 22.09
C TYR A 111 -3.27 -9.10 21.51
N THR A 112 -3.44 -10.02 20.56
CA THR A 112 -2.33 -10.69 19.86
C THR A 112 -2.54 -10.61 18.35
N ILE A 113 -1.44 -10.56 17.60
CA ILE A 113 -1.47 -10.57 16.13
C ILE A 113 -1.03 -11.94 15.60
N HIS A 114 -1.92 -12.52 14.80
CA HIS A 114 -1.74 -13.77 14.05
C HIS A 114 -1.50 -13.42 12.58
N PRO A 115 -0.27 -13.58 12.09
CA PRO A 115 0.06 -13.20 10.72
C PRO A 115 -0.71 -14.07 9.72
N ARG A 116 -1.41 -13.42 8.79
CA ARG A 116 -2.09 -14.12 7.69
C ARG A 116 -1.56 -13.65 6.36
N LYS A 117 -0.75 -14.49 5.71
CA LYS A 117 -0.15 -14.23 4.41
C LYS A 117 -1.19 -14.29 3.30
N GLY A 118 -0.94 -13.54 2.24
CA GLY A 118 -1.69 -13.61 1.00
C GLY A 118 -0.78 -13.34 -0.18
N VAL A 119 -0.70 -14.31 -1.08
CA VAL A 119 0.01 -14.20 -2.36
C VAL A 119 -0.92 -13.59 -3.40
N MET A 120 -0.36 -12.74 -4.26
CA MET A 120 -1.04 -12.09 -5.38
C MET A 120 -0.16 -12.18 -6.63
N ALA A 121 -0.79 -12.11 -7.80
CA ALA A 121 -0.11 -12.01 -9.09
C ALA A 121 -0.67 -10.84 -9.91
N ILE A 122 0.17 -10.23 -10.75
CA ILE A 122 -0.20 -9.16 -11.68
C ILE A 122 0.12 -9.60 -13.09
N THR A 123 -0.83 -9.42 -14.00
CA THR A 123 -0.64 -9.65 -15.43
C THR A 123 -0.12 -8.41 -16.14
N ASP A 124 0.42 -8.61 -17.34
CA ASP A 124 0.82 -7.53 -18.23
C ASP A 124 -0.37 -6.61 -18.62
N ARG A 125 -0.10 -5.33 -18.89
CA ARG A 125 -1.13 -4.34 -19.28
C ARG A 125 -1.87 -4.74 -20.56
N SER A 126 -1.26 -5.56 -21.42
CA SER A 126 -1.93 -6.12 -22.61
C SER A 126 -3.17 -6.96 -22.30
N THR A 127 -3.34 -7.45 -21.06
CA THR A 127 -4.56 -8.15 -20.65
C THR A 127 -5.63 -7.21 -20.10
N GLY A 128 -5.37 -5.90 -20.01
CA GLY A 128 -6.23 -4.94 -19.34
C GLY A 128 -7.63 -4.78 -19.93
N ASP A 129 -7.79 -5.12 -21.21
CA ASP A 129 -9.07 -5.10 -21.91
C ASP A 129 -9.88 -6.40 -21.76
N LEU A 130 -9.26 -7.45 -21.22
CA LEU A 130 -9.94 -8.73 -20.98
C LEU A 130 -10.96 -8.64 -19.84
N GLN A 131 -10.84 -7.64 -18.96
CA GLN A 131 -11.74 -7.45 -17.84
C GLN A 131 -11.79 -5.97 -17.42
N ARG A 132 -13.00 -5.44 -17.26
CA ARG A 132 -13.22 -4.02 -16.93
C ARG A 132 -13.56 -3.79 -15.45
N ARG A 133 -14.10 -4.81 -14.78
CA ARG A 133 -14.55 -4.74 -13.37
C ARG A 133 -13.82 -5.71 -12.48
N SER A 134 -13.91 -5.53 -11.17
CA SER A 134 -13.47 -6.53 -10.21
C SER A 134 -14.47 -7.69 -10.16
N LEU A 135 -13.97 -8.89 -10.39
CA LEU A 135 -14.73 -10.14 -10.33
C LEU A 135 -14.25 -10.95 -9.14
N GLY A 136 -15.18 -11.34 -8.27
CA GLY A 136 -14.93 -12.26 -7.16
C GLY A 136 -15.94 -13.39 -7.18
N MET A 137 -15.49 -14.61 -6.90
CA MET A 137 -16.39 -15.76 -6.83
C MET A 137 -17.15 -15.78 -5.52
N MET A 138 -18.47 -15.65 -5.59
CA MET A 138 -19.36 -15.86 -4.46
C MET A 138 -19.96 -17.26 -4.50
N TRP A 139 -19.72 -18.04 -3.45
CA TRP A 139 -20.28 -19.38 -3.29
C TRP A 139 -21.35 -19.32 -2.21
N ILE A 140 -22.57 -19.77 -2.53
CA ILE A 140 -23.73 -19.69 -1.62
C ILE A 140 -23.53 -20.54 -0.35
N ARG A 141 -22.65 -21.55 -0.39
CA ARG A 141 -22.26 -22.39 0.75
C ARG A 141 -20.74 -22.47 0.80
N ARG A 142 -20.10 -21.62 1.61
CA ARG A 142 -18.66 -21.72 1.88
C ARG A 142 -18.41 -22.45 3.20
N PRO A 143 -17.58 -23.52 3.22
CA PRO A 143 -16.86 -23.87 4.42
C PRO A 143 -15.74 -22.83 4.64
N GLY A 144 -15.76 -22.12 5.77
CA GLY A 144 -14.66 -21.25 6.21
C GLY A 144 -14.93 -19.73 6.17
N ARG A 145 -14.20 -18.98 7.00
CA ARG A 145 -14.29 -17.52 7.20
C ARG A 145 -13.35 -16.73 6.28
N THR A 146 -13.19 -17.12 5.01
CA THR A 146 -12.39 -16.30 4.07
C THR A 146 -13.30 -15.29 3.35
N LYS A 147 -12.92 -14.00 3.36
CA LYS A 147 -13.62 -12.93 2.62
C LYS A 147 -13.56 -13.12 1.10
N GLY A 148 -12.71 -14.04 0.63
CA GLY A 148 -12.50 -14.38 -0.78
C GLY A 148 -11.33 -13.61 -1.38
N GLY A 149 -11.24 -13.71 -2.71
CA GLY A 149 -10.34 -12.96 -3.56
C GLY A 149 -10.96 -12.97 -4.95
N GLY A 150 -10.21 -12.51 -5.94
CA GLY A 150 -10.68 -12.53 -7.31
C GLY A 150 -9.68 -11.97 -8.28
N VAL A 151 -10.21 -11.45 -9.39
CA VAL A 151 -9.46 -10.74 -10.42
C VAL A 151 -9.98 -9.31 -10.42
N SER A 152 -9.08 -8.34 -10.26
CA SER A 152 -9.42 -6.92 -10.22
C SER A 152 -8.56 -6.15 -11.21
N ARG A 153 -9.15 -5.20 -11.93
CA ARG A 153 -8.38 -4.26 -12.75
C ARG A 153 -7.74 -3.23 -11.83
N THR A 154 -6.43 -3.04 -11.97
CA THR A 154 -5.67 -2.00 -11.26
C THR A 154 -5.93 -0.63 -11.89
N ILE A 155 -5.55 0.46 -11.20
CA ILE A 155 -5.68 1.82 -11.77
C ILE A 155 -4.76 2.02 -12.98
N GLU A 156 -3.73 1.20 -13.11
CA GLU A 156 -2.73 1.27 -14.19
C GLU A 156 -3.03 0.34 -15.36
N GLY A 157 -4.20 -0.31 -15.33
CA GLY A 157 -4.74 -1.11 -16.42
C GLY A 157 -4.26 -2.56 -16.46
N ASN A 158 -3.38 -2.99 -15.55
CA ASN A 158 -3.07 -4.40 -15.35
C ASN A 158 -4.24 -5.13 -14.65
N LEU A 159 -4.26 -6.45 -14.70
CA LEU A 159 -5.15 -7.26 -13.85
C LEU A 159 -4.36 -7.84 -12.67
N LEU A 160 -4.95 -7.79 -11.48
CA LEU A 160 -4.43 -8.37 -10.26
C LEU A 160 -5.28 -9.58 -9.88
N LEU A 161 -4.64 -10.72 -9.68
CA LEU A 161 -5.23 -11.96 -9.21
C LEU A 161 -4.88 -12.15 -7.73
N GLY A 162 -5.87 -12.52 -6.91
CA GLY A 162 -5.63 -12.88 -5.52
C GLY A 162 -6.62 -12.31 -4.51
N PRO A 163 -6.28 -12.37 -3.22
CA PRO A 163 -5.11 -13.08 -2.67
C PRO A 163 -5.40 -14.56 -2.33
N THR A 164 -4.36 -15.32 -1.98
CA THR A 164 -4.48 -16.49 -1.08
C THR A 164 -4.67 -16.02 0.39
N ALA A 165 -4.87 -16.94 1.33
CA ALA A 165 -5.12 -16.57 2.73
C ALA A 165 -4.69 -17.70 3.66
N ASP A 166 -3.44 -17.66 4.09
CA ASP A 166 -2.80 -18.73 4.84
C ASP A 166 -2.22 -18.15 6.14
N GLU A 167 -2.45 -18.82 7.26
CA GLU A 167 -1.88 -18.41 8.56
C GLU A 167 -0.42 -18.87 8.62
N VAL A 168 0.46 -17.95 9.00
CA VAL A 168 1.90 -18.19 9.04
C VAL A 168 2.46 -17.70 10.38
N PRO A 169 3.51 -18.37 10.92
CA PRO A 169 4.11 -17.95 12.18
C PRO A 169 4.93 -16.66 12.05
N ASP A 170 5.49 -16.40 10.87
CA ASP A 170 6.37 -15.27 10.62
C ASP A 170 5.59 -14.03 10.16
N ARG A 171 5.87 -12.89 10.81
CA ARG A 171 5.25 -11.58 10.53
C ARG A 171 5.80 -10.95 9.25
N GLU A 172 6.97 -11.39 8.81
CA GLU A 172 7.71 -10.83 7.69
C GLU A 172 7.92 -11.86 6.56
N ASP A 173 7.10 -12.94 6.54
CA ASP A 173 7.05 -13.86 5.40
C ASP A 173 6.42 -13.16 4.18
N HIS A 174 7.28 -12.47 3.43
CA HIS A 174 6.98 -11.85 2.15
C HIS A 174 7.37 -12.75 0.97
N GLY A 175 7.75 -14.01 1.27
CA GLY A 175 8.11 -15.00 0.27
C GLY A 175 6.89 -15.56 -0.46
N THR A 176 7.17 -16.11 -1.65
CA THR A 176 6.20 -16.80 -2.49
C THR A 176 6.76 -18.16 -2.89
N SER A 177 5.90 -19.18 -2.94
CA SER A 177 6.23 -20.52 -3.43
C SER A 177 5.47 -20.88 -4.70
N CYS A 178 5.91 -21.92 -5.41
CA CYS A 178 5.21 -22.44 -6.58
C CYS A 178 3.82 -22.95 -6.20
N GLU A 179 3.70 -23.64 -5.06
CA GLU A 179 2.46 -24.21 -4.55
C GLU A 179 1.41 -23.12 -4.26
N GLU A 180 1.83 -22.02 -3.65
CA GLU A 180 0.95 -20.87 -3.38
C GLU A 180 0.50 -20.18 -4.67
N LEU A 181 1.39 -20.07 -5.66
CA LEU A 181 1.05 -19.51 -6.96
C LEU A 181 0.07 -20.42 -7.71
N GLU A 182 0.30 -21.74 -7.73
CA GLU A 182 -0.63 -22.70 -8.31
C GLU A 182 -2.02 -22.64 -7.64
N ALA A 183 -2.06 -22.57 -6.31
CA ALA A 183 -3.30 -22.40 -5.56
C ALA A 183 -4.03 -21.09 -5.91
N LEU A 184 -3.29 -19.99 -6.06
CA LEU A 184 -3.82 -18.70 -6.52
C LEU A 184 -4.43 -18.82 -7.92
N LEU A 185 -3.70 -19.41 -8.87
CA LEU A 185 -4.14 -19.54 -10.26
C LEU A 185 -5.36 -20.44 -10.38
N HIS A 186 -5.34 -21.61 -9.74
CA HIS A 186 -6.47 -22.53 -9.70
C HIS A 186 -7.74 -21.85 -9.15
N ARG A 187 -7.58 -21.00 -8.12
CA ARG A 187 -8.71 -20.33 -7.48
C ARG A 187 -9.27 -19.16 -8.27
N HIS A 188 -8.41 -18.30 -8.82
CA HIS A 188 -8.81 -16.99 -9.32
C HIS A 188 -8.76 -16.87 -10.84
N MET A 189 -7.85 -17.55 -11.53
CA MET A 189 -7.74 -17.45 -12.99
C MET A 189 -9.02 -17.87 -13.75
N PRO A 190 -9.78 -18.90 -13.32
CA PRO A 190 -11.04 -19.28 -13.99
C PRO A 190 -12.11 -18.19 -14.04
N LEU A 191 -12.00 -17.12 -13.22
CA LEU A 191 -12.91 -15.97 -13.28
C LEU A 191 -12.94 -15.30 -14.65
N ASN A 192 -11.89 -15.47 -15.46
CA ASN A 192 -11.80 -14.96 -16.80
C ASN A 192 -11.25 -16.04 -17.77
N ALA A 193 -12.03 -16.36 -18.80
CA ALA A 193 -11.75 -17.45 -19.74
C ALA A 193 -10.54 -17.21 -20.66
N GLN A 194 -10.01 -15.98 -20.73
CA GLN A 194 -8.88 -15.63 -21.59
C GLN A 194 -7.56 -15.45 -20.85
N LEU A 195 -7.58 -15.50 -19.51
CA LEU A 195 -6.35 -15.39 -18.72
C LEU A 195 -5.53 -16.67 -18.78
N ARG A 196 -4.22 -16.49 -18.85
CA ARG A 196 -3.24 -17.57 -18.92
C ARG A 196 -2.02 -17.27 -18.06
N PRO A 197 -1.32 -18.29 -17.53
CA PRO A 197 -0.15 -18.07 -16.68
C PRO A 197 1.00 -17.29 -17.33
N ASP A 198 1.21 -17.44 -18.65
CA ASP A 198 2.28 -16.75 -19.41
C ASP A 198 2.13 -15.22 -19.46
N GLN A 199 0.98 -14.70 -19.03
CA GLN A 199 0.69 -13.27 -18.99
C GLN A 199 1.13 -12.60 -17.68
N ILE A 200 1.53 -13.38 -16.67
CA ILE A 200 1.94 -12.87 -15.36
C ILE A 200 3.33 -12.23 -15.47
N ILE A 201 3.44 -10.99 -14.98
CA ILE A 201 4.71 -10.24 -14.99
C ILE A 201 5.29 -10.04 -13.59
N ALA A 202 4.46 -10.20 -12.54
CA ALA A 202 4.88 -10.05 -11.16
C ALA A 202 4.01 -10.90 -10.23
N TYR A 203 4.61 -11.35 -9.13
CA TYR A 203 3.93 -11.98 -8.00
C TYR A 203 4.59 -11.51 -6.72
N PHE A 204 3.81 -11.41 -5.64
CA PHE A 204 4.26 -10.92 -4.35
C PHE A 204 3.35 -11.42 -3.25
N ALA A 205 3.84 -11.37 -2.01
CA ALA A 205 3.07 -11.68 -0.82
C ALA A 205 2.99 -10.48 0.11
N GLY A 206 1.90 -10.41 0.87
CA GLY A 206 1.74 -9.48 1.98
C GLY A 206 1.15 -10.19 3.19
N VAL A 207 1.48 -9.72 4.39
CA VAL A 207 1.06 -10.31 5.66
C VAL A 207 0.10 -9.38 6.36
N ARG A 208 -1.09 -9.90 6.72
CA ARG A 208 -2.14 -9.13 7.39
C ARG A 208 -2.00 -9.24 8.90
N ALA A 209 -2.30 -8.14 9.60
CA ALA A 209 -2.32 -8.08 11.06
C ALA A 209 -3.70 -8.50 11.59
N VAL A 210 -3.89 -9.80 11.86
CA VAL A 210 -5.18 -10.35 12.28
C VAL A 210 -5.20 -10.59 13.79
N THR A 211 -6.30 -10.26 14.46
CA THR A 211 -6.58 -10.64 15.87
C THR A 211 -7.42 -11.91 15.93
N PHE A 212 -7.45 -12.62 17.06
CA PHE A 212 -8.31 -13.80 17.22
C PHE A 212 -9.80 -13.45 17.12
N GLU A 213 -10.17 -12.26 17.56
CA GLU A 213 -11.53 -11.71 17.47
C GLU A 213 -11.91 -11.35 16.03
N GLU A 214 -10.94 -11.32 15.11
CA GLU A 214 -11.10 -10.94 13.70
C GLU A 214 -11.65 -9.50 13.52
N ASP A 215 -11.41 -8.64 14.50
CA ASP A 215 -11.89 -7.25 14.57
C ASP A 215 -10.76 -6.25 14.85
N PHE A 216 -11.04 -4.97 14.59
CA PHE A 216 -10.11 -3.88 14.76
C PHE A 216 -10.05 -3.43 16.22
N VAL A 217 -8.84 -3.10 16.68
CA VAL A 217 -8.61 -2.47 17.99
C VAL A 217 -8.27 -1.01 17.74
N VAL A 218 -9.23 -0.11 17.98
CA VAL A 218 -9.09 1.34 17.84
C VAL A 218 -9.57 1.99 19.13
N GLU A 219 -8.73 2.02 20.16
CA GLU A 219 -9.13 2.48 21.51
C GLU A 219 -7.96 3.03 22.33
N GLU A 220 -8.30 3.80 23.37
CA GLU A 220 -7.34 4.23 24.41
C GLU A 220 -6.90 3.02 25.25
N SER A 221 -5.63 3.01 25.66
CA SER A 221 -5.15 2.06 26.65
C SER A 221 -5.87 2.25 27.99
N ARG A 222 -6.24 1.13 28.63
CA ARG A 222 -6.83 1.13 29.98
C ARG A 222 -5.78 1.27 31.09
N ARG A 223 -4.49 1.05 30.77
CA ARG A 223 -3.39 1.05 31.73
C ARG A 223 -2.43 2.22 31.56
N VAL A 224 -2.23 2.68 30.33
CA VAL A 224 -1.25 3.70 29.97
C VAL A 224 -1.96 4.95 29.44
N ALA A 225 -1.99 6.00 30.25
CA ALA A 225 -2.89 7.14 30.09
C ALA A 225 -2.73 7.94 28.78
N ASN A 226 -1.63 7.78 28.06
CA ASN A 226 -1.34 8.51 26.81
C ASN A 226 -1.03 7.59 25.63
N LEU A 227 -1.54 6.35 25.67
CA LEU A 227 -1.38 5.36 24.61
C LEU A 227 -2.72 5.08 23.92
N ILE A 228 -2.72 5.07 22.60
CA ILE A 228 -3.85 4.64 21.76
C ILE A 228 -3.39 3.47 20.90
N HIS A 229 -4.18 2.41 20.84
CA HIS A 229 -3.94 1.28 19.95
C HIS A 229 -4.76 1.40 18.67
N VAL A 230 -4.10 1.17 17.53
CA VAL A 230 -4.69 1.06 16.19
C VAL A 230 -4.15 -0.24 15.58
N ALA A 231 -4.74 -1.36 15.99
CA ALA A 231 -4.22 -2.70 15.76
C ALA A 231 -5.28 -3.64 15.17
N GLY A 232 -4.86 -4.81 14.70
CA GLY A 232 -5.77 -5.79 14.09
C GLY A 232 -6.36 -5.36 12.75
N ILE A 233 -5.83 -4.29 12.14
CA ILE A 233 -6.34 -3.70 10.90
C ILE A 233 -6.02 -4.61 9.71
N GLN A 234 -6.90 -5.57 9.47
CA GLN A 234 -6.96 -6.42 8.28
C GLN A 234 -8.01 -5.90 7.29
N SER A 235 -8.44 -6.68 6.29
CA SER A 235 -9.54 -6.28 5.38
C SER A 235 -10.82 -5.94 6.17
N PRO A 236 -11.54 -4.82 5.91
CA PRO A 236 -11.35 -3.82 4.84
C PRO A 236 -10.51 -2.60 5.27
N GLY A 237 -9.33 -2.80 5.84
CA GLY A 237 -8.54 -1.78 6.54
C GLY A 237 -8.13 -0.58 5.69
N LEU A 238 -7.75 -0.78 4.43
CA LEU A 238 -7.43 0.33 3.53
C LEU A 238 -8.65 1.25 3.30
N THR A 239 -9.83 0.66 3.11
CA THR A 239 -11.08 1.40 2.90
C THR A 239 -11.55 2.08 4.20
N ALA A 240 -11.32 1.44 5.35
CA ALA A 240 -11.68 1.99 6.66
C ALA A 240 -10.67 3.03 7.20
N ALA A 241 -9.47 3.11 6.63
CA ALA A 241 -8.39 3.95 7.14
C ALA A 241 -8.78 5.43 7.35
N PRO A 242 -9.53 6.10 6.45
CA PRO A 242 -9.97 7.48 6.69
C PRO A 242 -10.87 7.62 7.93
N ALA A 243 -11.83 6.73 8.11
CA ALA A 243 -12.73 6.75 9.27
C ALA A 243 -11.95 6.48 10.58
N ILE A 244 -11.07 5.48 10.56
CA ILE A 244 -10.18 5.18 11.70
C ILE A 244 -9.32 6.39 12.07
N ALA A 245 -8.82 7.14 11.07
CA ALA A 245 -8.03 8.34 11.34
C ALA A 245 -8.85 9.46 12.00
N GLU A 246 -10.13 9.60 11.68
CA GLU A 246 -11.05 10.54 12.35
C GLU A 246 -11.32 10.14 13.80
N ASP A 247 -11.57 8.86 14.06
CA ASP A 247 -11.75 8.33 15.43
C ASP A 247 -10.49 8.56 16.27
N VAL A 248 -9.32 8.22 15.73
CA VAL A 248 -8.03 8.42 16.40
C VAL A 248 -7.74 9.91 16.63
N ARG A 249 -8.05 10.78 15.68
CA ARG A 249 -7.95 12.24 15.85
C ARG A 249 -8.78 12.68 17.06
N ASP A 250 -10.01 12.21 17.18
CA ASP A 250 -10.92 12.63 18.24
C ASP A 250 -10.45 12.14 19.63
N LEU A 251 -9.94 10.90 19.71
CA LEU A 251 -9.28 10.37 20.90
C LEU A 251 -8.05 11.21 21.30
N VAL A 252 -7.18 11.53 20.34
CA VAL A 252 -5.99 12.38 20.58
C VAL A 252 -6.38 13.75 21.10
N VAL A 253 -7.39 14.39 20.48
CA VAL A 253 -7.89 15.70 20.91
C VAL A 253 -8.48 15.62 22.32
N ALA A 254 -9.26 14.59 22.62
CA ALA A 254 -9.85 14.37 23.94
C ALA A 254 -8.76 14.19 25.02
N MET A 255 -7.72 13.40 24.75
CA MET A 255 -6.58 13.23 25.66
C MET A 255 -5.83 14.54 25.88
N LEU A 256 -5.45 15.24 24.80
CA LEU A 256 -4.66 16.46 24.87
C LEU A 256 -5.38 17.60 25.59
N ARG A 257 -6.71 17.71 25.45
CA ARG A 257 -7.53 18.73 26.12
C ARG A 257 -7.48 18.65 27.64
N ARG A 258 -7.09 17.51 28.22
CA ARG A 258 -6.90 17.34 29.67
C ARG A 258 -5.67 18.10 30.19
N GLU A 259 -4.70 18.41 29.31
CA GLU A 259 -3.41 19.00 29.67
C GLU A 259 -3.14 20.34 29.00
N VAL A 260 -3.64 20.55 27.77
CA VAL A 260 -3.37 21.72 26.96
C VAL A 260 -4.58 22.16 26.16
N GLN A 261 -4.60 23.43 25.80
CA GLN A 261 -5.59 23.93 24.85
C GLN A 261 -5.26 23.41 23.44
N VAL A 262 -6.20 22.68 22.85
CA VAL A 262 -6.13 22.20 21.46
C VAL A 262 -7.01 23.07 20.59
N ARG A 263 -6.44 23.64 19.51
CA ARG A 263 -7.16 24.44 18.52
C ARG A 263 -6.89 23.90 17.13
N ALA A 264 -7.87 24.02 16.24
CA ALA A 264 -7.66 23.76 14.82
C ALA A 264 -6.61 24.74 14.27
N ARG A 265 -5.75 24.25 13.38
CA ARG A 265 -4.74 25.07 12.70
C ARG A 265 -5.36 25.67 11.43
N PRO A 266 -5.50 27.01 11.31
CA PRO A 266 -6.12 27.64 10.15
C PRO A 266 -5.36 27.40 8.85
N GLU A 267 -4.04 27.20 8.91
CA GLU A 267 -3.18 27.00 7.74
C GLU A 267 -3.08 25.53 7.30
N PHE A 268 -3.92 24.63 7.85
CA PHE A 268 -3.96 23.25 7.40
C PHE A 268 -4.47 23.16 5.96
N ASP A 269 -3.67 22.55 5.08
CA ASP A 269 -4.04 22.31 3.68
C ASP A 269 -4.36 20.81 3.47
N PRO A 270 -5.65 20.44 3.32
CA PRO A 270 -6.03 19.05 3.07
C PRO A 270 -5.68 18.58 1.65
N CYS A 271 -5.28 19.49 0.75
CA CYS A 271 -5.10 19.21 -0.66
C CYS A 271 -3.61 18.99 -1.00
N ARG A 272 -3.23 17.73 -1.21
CA ARG A 272 -1.90 17.41 -1.78
C ARG A 272 -1.86 17.75 -3.27
N LYS A 273 -0.82 18.45 -3.70
CA LYS A 273 -0.47 18.60 -5.11
C LYS A 273 0.38 17.41 -5.57
N SER A 274 -0.13 16.62 -6.49
CA SER A 274 0.61 15.51 -7.11
C SER A 274 1.51 16.04 -8.25
N PRO A 275 2.74 15.52 -8.41
CA PRO A 275 3.51 15.77 -9.62
C PRO A 275 2.81 15.18 -10.86
N PRO A 276 3.02 15.77 -12.05
CA PRO A 276 2.40 15.28 -13.28
C PRO A 276 2.95 13.90 -13.65
N SER A 277 2.06 12.99 -14.09
CA SER A 277 2.42 11.68 -14.63
C SER A 277 2.34 11.74 -16.16
N LEU A 278 3.45 11.54 -16.88
CA LEU A 278 3.48 11.70 -18.34
C LEU A 278 2.51 10.76 -19.05
N SER A 279 2.44 9.51 -18.58
CA SER A 279 1.56 8.47 -19.12
C SER A 279 0.10 8.91 -19.20
N GLY A 280 -0.36 9.76 -18.28
CA GLY A 280 -1.74 10.26 -18.22
C GLY A 280 -2.00 11.54 -19.01
N LEU A 281 -0.97 12.19 -19.59
CA LEU A 281 -1.10 13.45 -20.31
C LEU A 281 -1.32 13.23 -21.81
N THR A 282 -2.11 14.11 -22.43
CA THR A 282 -2.24 14.22 -23.89
C THR A 282 -0.92 14.64 -24.55
N LEU A 283 -0.77 14.40 -25.85
CA LEU A 283 0.45 14.80 -26.58
C LEU A 283 0.76 16.30 -26.47
N GLU A 284 -0.27 17.15 -26.50
CA GLU A 284 -0.11 18.60 -26.37
C GLU A 284 0.36 18.99 -24.96
N GLU A 285 -0.23 18.39 -23.91
CA GLU A 285 0.19 18.63 -22.53
C GLU A 285 1.62 18.12 -22.28
N ARG A 286 1.98 16.95 -22.82
CA ARG A 286 3.35 16.42 -22.78
C ARG A 286 4.31 17.40 -23.45
N HIS A 287 3.98 17.90 -24.64
CA HIS A 287 4.82 18.89 -25.34
C HIS A 287 5.03 20.15 -24.51
N ARG A 288 3.96 20.73 -23.95
CA ARG A 288 4.05 21.92 -23.09
C ARG A 288 4.91 21.66 -21.84
N LEU A 289 4.81 20.48 -21.24
CA LEU A 289 5.61 20.10 -20.07
C LEU A 289 7.09 19.95 -20.43
N ILE A 290 7.42 19.32 -21.56
CA ILE A 290 8.78 19.14 -22.07
C ILE A 290 9.44 20.48 -22.38
N LEU A 291 8.70 21.43 -22.97
CA LEU A 291 9.21 22.79 -23.22
C LEU A 291 9.58 23.52 -21.91
N ARG A 292 8.83 23.30 -20.83
CA ARG A 292 9.11 23.89 -19.52
C ARG A 292 10.26 23.19 -18.79
N ASN A 293 10.35 21.87 -18.93
CA ASN A 293 11.41 21.08 -18.34
C ASN A 293 11.80 19.91 -19.28
N PRO A 294 12.92 20.03 -20.02
CA PRO A 294 13.37 19.01 -20.97
C PRO A 294 13.62 17.62 -20.37
N ALA A 295 13.80 17.50 -19.04
CA ALA A 295 13.94 16.20 -18.39
C ALA A 295 12.67 15.33 -18.54
N TYR A 296 11.50 15.93 -18.71
CA TYR A 296 10.26 15.19 -19.02
C TYR A 296 10.25 14.62 -20.45
N GLY A 297 11.18 15.03 -21.32
CA GLY A 297 11.33 14.46 -22.67
C GLY A 297 12.22 13.23 -22.71
N ARG A 298 12.93 12.91 -21.63
CA ARG A 298 13.91 11.80 -21.57
C ARG A 298 13.29 10.62 -20.84
N ILE A 299 12.87 9.60 -21.61
CA ILE A 299 12.23 8.41 -21.03
C ILE A 299 13.26 7.51 -20.35
N VAL A 300 13.02 7.23 -19.07
CA VAL A 300 13.82 6.32 -18.23
C VAL A 300 13.21 4.93 -18.20
N CYS A 301 11.88 4.81 -18.11
CA CYS A 301 11.18 3.52 -18.14
C CYS A 301 10.21 3.47 -19.31
N ARG A 302 10.54 2.68 -20.33
CA ARG A 302 9.69 2.52 -21.52
C ARG A 302 8.38 1.80 -21.23
N CYS A 303 8.39 0.77 -20.37
CA CYS A 303 7.17 -0.03 -20.10
C CYS A 303 6.06 0.78 -19.42
N GLU A 304 6.44 1.75 -18.59
CA GLU A 304 5.52 2.58 -17.81
C GLU A 304 5.47 4.03 -18.29
N GLU A 305 6.18 4.36 -19.39
CA GLU A 305 6.31 5.70 -19.96
C GLU A 305 6.79 6.78 -18.96
N VAL A 306 7.74 6.41 -18.08
CA VAL A 306 8.25 7.31 -17.04
C VAL A 306 9.49 8.04 -17.52
N SER A 307 9.52 9.36 -17.34
CA SER A 307 10.64 10.24 -17.65
C SER A 307 11.66 10.43 -16.53
N GLU A 308 12.82 10.97 -16.88
CA GLU A 308 13.81 11.51 -15.94
C GLU A 308 13.18 12.58 -15.05
N GLY A 309 12.33 13.46 -15.61
CA GLY A 309 11.64 14.50 -14.86
C GLY A 309 10.78 13.97 -13.71
N GLU A 310 10.05 12.87 -13.93
CA GLU A 310 9.25 12.21 -12.88
C GLU A 310 10.12 11.55 -11.81
N VAL A 311 11.23 10.92 -12.20
CA VAL A 311 12.18 10.31 -11.25
C VAL A 311 12.81 11.38 -10.35
N VAL A 312 13.28 12.48 -10.93
CA VAL A 312 13.86 13.61 -10.19
C VAL A 312 12.82 14.25 -9.28
N ALA A 313 11.58 14.44 -9.75
CA ALA A 313 10.49 14.97 -8.94
C ALA A 313 10.15 14.06 -7.74
N ALA A 314 10.22 12.73 -7.90
CA ALA A 314 10.02 11.80 -6.80
C ALA A 314 11.14 11.90 -5.76
N ILE A 315 12.39 12.03 -6.19
CA ILE A 315 13.55 12.19 -5.30
C ILE A 315 13.42 13.50 -4.50
N GLY A 316 13.02 14.59 -5.15
CA GLY A 316 12.81 15.90 -4.53
C GLY A 316 11.45 16.12 -3.85
N SER A 317 10.62 15.07 -3.71
CA SER A 317 9.28 15.21 -3.11
C SER A 317 9.33 15.56 -1.61
N PRO A 318 8.24 16.06 -1.00
CA PRO A 318 8.23 16.44 0.43
C PRO A 318 8.74 15.36 1.38
N LEU A 319 8.47 14.09 1.05
CA LEU A 319 9.14 12.94 1.62
C LEU A 319 10.06 12.30 0.56
N PRO A 320 11.37 12.66 0.55
CA PRO A 320 12.30 12.28 -0.52
C PRO A 320 12.38 10.78 -0.81
N ALA A 321 12.30 10.41 -2.08
CA ALA A 321 12.48 9.03 -2.55
C ALA A 321 13.97 8.72 -2.72
N THR A 322 14.60 8.18 -1.68
CA THR A 322 16.07 8.00 -1.63
C THR A 322 16.57 6.60 -1.95
N THR A 323 15.67 5.68 -2.31
CA THR A 323 15.97 4.28 -2.66
C THR A 323 15.31 3.91 -3.98
N VAL A 324 15.82 2.87 -4.64
CA VAL A 324 15.26 2.40 -5.93
C VAL A 324 13.80 1.99 -5.77
N SER A 325 13.47 1.28 -4.69
CA SER A 325 12.10 0.88 -4.36
C SER A 325 11.20 2.07 -4.07
N ALA A 326 11.69 3.11 -3.38
CA ALA A 326 10.90 4.32 -3.13
C ALA A 326 10.57 5.07 -4.43
N VAL A 327 11.52 5.16 -5.36
CA VAL A 327 11.28 5.74 -6.70
C VAL A 327 10.31 4.85 -7.48
N LYS A 328 10.49 3.53 -7.45
CA LYS A 328 9.58 2.55 -8.06
C LYS A 328 8.14 2.75 -7.57
N HIS A 329 7.89 2.85 -6.26
CA HIS A 329 6.55 3.05 -5.74
C HIS A 329 5.95 4.42 -6.08
N ARG A 330 6.77 5.47 -6.22
CA ARG A 330 6.27 6.82 -6.58
C ARG A 330 6.02 7.02 -8.07
N THR A 331 6.77 6.34 -8.92
CA THR A 331 6.81 6.60 -10.37
C THR A 331 6.42 5.40 -11.22
N ARG A 332 6.36 4.21 -10.63
CA ARG A 332 6.19 2.90 -11.28
C ARG A 332 7.39 2.40 -12.09
N THR A 333 8.53 3.07 -12.06
CA THR A 333 9.76 2.53 -12.68
C THR A 333 10.00 1.08 -12.23
N GLY A 334 10.20 0.19 -13.20
CA GLY A 334 10.40 -1.24 -12.94
C GLY A 334 9.16 -2.03 -12.52
N MET A 335 7.95 -1.47 -12.62
CA MET A 335 6.69 -2.22 -12.40
C MET A 335 6.07 -2.80 -13.69
N GLY A 336 6.56 -2.39 -14.87
CA GLY A 336 6.08 -2.90 -16.15
C GLY A 336 6.69 -4.26 -16.53
N ARG A 337 6.39 -4.76 -17.74
CA ARG A 337 6.78 -6.12 -18.21
C ARG A 337 8.22 -6.55 -17.92
N CYS A 338 9.19 -5.64 -18.04
CA CYS A 338 10.60 -5.96 -17.83
C CYS A 338 11.04 -6.06 -16.36
N GLN A 339 10.15 -5.75 -15.41
CA GLN A 339 10.40 -5.79 -13.96
C GLN A 339 11.68 -5.05 -13.53
N GLY A 340 12.01 -3.96 -14.22
CA GLY A 340 13.17 -3.12 -13.91
C GLY A 340 14.47 -3.54 -14.59
N GLY A 341 14.48 -4.56 -15.45
CA GLY A 341 15.68 -5.04 -16.13
C GLY A 341 16.43 -3.97 -16.95
N PHE A 342 15.75 -2.92 -17.40
CA PHE A 342 16.35 -1.85 -18.21
C PHE A 342 16.49 -0.52 -17.48
N CYS A 343 15.48 -0.08 -16.72
CA CYS A 343 15.47 1.26 -16.14
C CYS A 343 16.22 1.36 -14.81
N THR A 344 16.44 0.24 -14.10
CA THR A 344 17.07 0.24 -12.77
C THR A 344 18.44 0.91 -12.73
N PRO A 345 19.39 0.64 -13.66
CA PRO A 345 20.67 1.34 -13.68
C PRO A 345 20.54 2.86 -13.85
N SER A 346 19.61 3.32 -14.70
CA SER A 346 19.35 4.75 -14.90
C SER A 346 18.75 5.40 -13.66
N VAL A 347 17.77 4.76 -13.03
CA VAL A 347 17.17 5.23 -11.77
C VAL A 347 18.24 5.34 -10.67
N LEU A 348 19.09 4.32 -10.53
CA LEU A 348 20.18 4.32 -9.56
C LEU A 348 21.13 5.51 -9.77
N LYS A 349 21.56 5.75 -11.02
CA LYS A 349 22.42 6.89 -11.37
C LYS A 349 21.75 8.23 -11.08
N LEU A 350 20.45 8.35 -11.33
CA LEU A 350 19.69 9.56 -11.01
C LEU A 350 19.61 9.80 -9.50
N ILE A 351 19.33 8.77 -8.70
CA ILE A 351 19.34 8.88 -7.23
C ILE A 351 20.72 9.32 -6.75
N ALA A 352 21.79 8.67 -7.21
CA ALA A 352 23.17 9.01 -6.84
C ALA A 352 23.49 10.49 -7.15
N ARG A 353 23.13 10.94 -8.35
CA ARG A 353 23.30 12.33 -8.80
C ARG A 353 22.54 13.31 -7.92
N GLU A 354 21.24 13.13 -7.76
CA GLU A 354 20.37 14.08 -7.04
C GLU A 354 20.70 14.12 -5.53
N MET A 355 21.14 13.00 -4.95
CA MET A 355 21.52 12.91 -3.55
C MET A 355 22.98 13.29 -3.30
N ALA A 356 23.77 13.56 -4.35
CA ALA A 356 25.20 13.82 -4.28
C ALA A 356 25.99 12.73 -3.51
N VAL A 357 25.69 11.45 -3.78
CA VAL A 357 26.37 10.29 -3.20
C VAL A 357 26.93 9.38 -4.28
N PRO A 358 27.98 8.58 -3.99
CA PRO A 358 28.43 7.55 -4.91
C PRO A 358 27.31 6.55 -5.24
N ALA A 359 27.29 6.04 -6.47
CA ALA A 359 26.31 5.04 -6.92
C ALA A 359 26.28 3.79 -6.01
N THR A 360 27.43 3.42 -5.44
CA THR A 360 27.60 2.31 -4.49
C THR A 360 26.86 2.51 -3.15
N ARG A 361 26.41 3.73 -2.84
CA ARG A 361 25.61 4.02 -1.63
C ARG A 361 24.12 3.95 -1.88
N VAL A 362 23.67 3.81 -3.13
CA VAL A 362 22.25 3.67 -3.45
C VAL A 362 21.79 2.25 -3.12
N THR A 363 20.67 2.15 -2.40
CA THR A 363 20.09 0.88 -1.95
C THR A 363 18.77 0.57 -2.64
N TRP A 364 18.39 -0.71 -2.64
CA TRP A 364 17.06 -1.14 -3.09
C TRP A 364 15.96 -0.54 -2.22
N GLN A 365 15.99 -0.76 -0.90
CA GLN A 365 14.94 -0.36 0.03
C GLN A 365 15.44 0.21 1.37
N GLY A 366 16.73 0.56 1.44
CA GLY A 366 17.38 1.05 2.66
C GLY A 366 18.19 -0.02 3.38
N GLY A 367 18.79 0.34 4.52
CA GLY A 367 19.62 -0.57 5.31
C GLY A 367 20.75 -1.21 4.49
N ASP A 368 20.88 -2.53 4.60
CA ASP A 368 21.97 -3.31 3.98
C ASP A 368 21.63 -3.80 2.56
N SER A 369 20.54 -3.32 1.94
CA SER A 369 20.14 -3.72 0.59
C SER A 369 20.95 -2.99 -0.49
N LEU A 370 22.28 -3.13 -0.47
CA LEU A 370 23.18 -2.51 -1.44
C LEU A 370 22.97 -3.11 -2.83
N MET A 371 22.92 -2.24 -3.85
CA MET A 371 22.69 -2.64 -5.25
C MET A 371 24.01 -2.92 -6.01
N LEU A 372 25.11 -2.31 -5.58
CA LEU A 372 26.41 -2.38 -6.23
C LEU A 372 27.47 -2.73 -5.17
N ALA A 373 28.37 -3.65 -5.49
CA ALA A 373 29.44 -4.08 -4.60
C ALA A 373 30.65 -3.13 -4.57
N GLY A 374 30.85 -2.35 -5.64
CA GLY A 374 32.00 -1.48 -5.81
C GLY A 374 32.08 -0.92 -7.22
N GLU A 375 33.12 -0.13 -7.48
CA GLU A 375 33.49 0.29 -8.82
C GLU A 375 34.37 -0.79 -9.45
N THR A 376 33.99 -1.25 -10.64
CA THR A 376 34.91 -2.01 -11.49
C THR A 376 35.78 -0.98 -12.21
N GLY A 377 37.10 -1.09 -12.09
CA GLY A 377 38.06 -0.17 -12.74
C GLY A 377 37.82 -0.04 -14.25
N GLU A 378 38.23 1.11 -14.80
CA GLU A 378 38.08 1.48 -16.22
C GLU A 378 38.69 0.47 -17.21
#